data_AF-A0A7S8ELB6-F1
#
_entry.id   AF-A0A7S8ELB6-F1
#
_cell.length_a   1.000
_cell.length_b   1.000
_cell.length_c   1.000
_cell.angle_alpha   90.00
_cell.angle_beta   90.00
_cell.angle_gamma   90.00
#
_symmetry.space_group_name_H-M   'P 1'
#
loop_
_entity.id
_entity.type
_entity.pdbx_description
1 polymer ?
#
loop_
_entity_poly.entity_id
_entity_poly.type
_entity_poly.pdbx_seq_one_letter_code
_entity_poly.pdbx_strand_id
1 'polypeptide(L)'
;MSAQLIYDLAPLGSTVTYSDGAPRPPERFRKKLAAWENRNSGGRLIRKQAARRVGDTVLPASITLHEGNYGGGGVVVLTVHRSFSVSTDLKFVVTERPTIGSVRILDRPGEDAELLHLAESRAHAESWLTTHRYPNAVLEEVTADTVAADSVEGRAAA
;
A
#
# COMPACT_ATOMS: atom_id res chain seq x y z
N MET A 1 -11.52 4.15 -8.60
CA MET A 1 -12.04 3.39 -7.43
C MET A 1 -12.06 4.29 -6.20
N SER A 2 -12.83 3.96 -5.16
CA SER A 2 -12.75 4.61 -3.83
C SER A 2 -11.66 3.94 -2.97
N ALA A 3 -11.28 4.56 -1.85
CA ALA A 3 -10.37 3.92 -0.88
C ALA A 3 -10.98 2.66 -0.25
N GLN A 4 -12.30 2.64 -0.03
CA GLN A 4 -13.02 1.43 0.40
C GLN A 4 -12.79 0.26 -0.57
N LEU A 5 -12.92 0.48 -1.88
CA LEU A 5 -12.66 -0.57 -2.88
C LEU A 5 -11.19 -1.04 -2.89
N ILE A 6 -10.23 -0.16 -2.58
CA ILE A 6 -8.83 -0.58 -2.41
C ILE A 6 -8.68 -1.43 -1.15
N TYR A 7 -9.32 -1.02 -0.05
CA TYR A 7 -9.33 -1.78 1.20
C TYR A 7 -9.96 -3.16 1.03
N ASP A 8 -11.04 -3.29 0.25
CA ASP A 8 -11.71 -4.57 0.06
C ASP A 8 -10.97 -5.44 -0.97
N LEU A 9 -10.58 -4.88 -2.12
CA LEU A 9 -10.25 -5.68 -3.32
C LEU A 9 -8.79 -5.63 -3.78
N ALA A 10 -7.97 -4.69 -3.28
CA ALA A 10 -6.58 -4.61 -3.72
C ALA A 10 -5.72 -5.54 -2.86
N PRO A 11 -4.94 -6.48 -3.46
CA PRO A 11 -4.03 -7.30 -2.68
C PRO A 11 -2.98 -6.44 -1.99
N LEU A 12 -2.60 -6.78 -0.75
CA LEU A 12 -1.47 -6.16 -0.07
C LEU A 12 -0.21 -6.29 -0.95
N GLY A 13 0.56 -5.22 -1.08
CA GLY A 13 1.71 -5.11 -1.99
C GLY A 13 1.40 -4.56 -3.38
N SER A 14 0.13 -4.31 -3.72
CA SER A 14 -0.24 -3.65 -4.98
C SER A 14 0.32 -2.23 -5.06
N THR A 15 0.69 -1.78 -6.26
CA THR A 15 1.02 -0.37 -6.51
C THR A 15 -0.27 0.38 -6.83
N VAL A 16 -0.54 1.45 -6.09
CA VAL A 16 -1.78 2.23 -6.16
C VAL A 16 -1.43 3.70 -6.38
N THR A 17 -2.10 4.33 -7.34
CA THR A 17 -2.10 5.79 -7.51
C THR A 17 -3.39 6.39 -6.99
N TYR A 18 -3.33 7.64 -6.55
CA TYR A 18 -4.47 8.40 -6.06
C TYR A 18 -4.48 9.81 -6.61
N SER A 19 -5.67 10.39 -6.77
CA SER A 19 -5.86 11.73 -7.33
C SER A 19 -7.14 12.38 -6.82
N ASP A 20 -7.12 13.71 -6.67
CA ASP A 20 -8.32 14.53 -6.45
C ASP A 20 -8.95 15.06 -7.75
N GLY A 21 -8.40 14.67 -8.91
CA GLY A 21 -8.88 15.05 -10.23
C GLY A 21 -8.42 16.45 -10.69
N ALA A 22 -7.68 17.20 -9.88
CA ALA A 22 -7.15 18.49 -10.29
C ALA A 22 -6.09 18.33 -11.40
N PRO A 23 -6.03 19.23 -12.39
CA PRO A 23 -5.00 19.17 -13.43
C PRO A 23 -3.61 19.51 -12.87
N ARG A 24 -2.58 18.81 -13.37
CA ARG A 24 -1.19 19.00 -12.94
C ARG A 24 -0.71 20.44 -13.25
N PRO A 25 -0.24 21.21 -12.26
CA PRO A 25 0.33 22.54 -12.49
C PRO A 25 1.62 22.49 -13.32
N PRO A 26 1.92 23.51 -14.14
CA PRO A 26 3.22 23.64 -14.79
C PRO A 26 4.39 23.64 -13.80
N GLU A 27 5.52 23.02 -14.18
CA GLU A 27 6.68 22.78 -13.30
C GLU A 27 7.30 24.06 -12.70
N ARG A 28 7.18 25.19 -13.41
CA ARG A 28 7.63 26.50 -12.90
C ARG A 28 6.92 26.93 -11.62
N PHE A 29 5.71 26.43 -11.35
CA PHE A 29 4.93 26.76 -10.16
C PHE A 29 5.20 25.77 -9.02
N ARG A 30 6.46 25.66 -8.59
CA ARG A 30 6.93 24.67 -7.59
C ARG A 30 6.01 24.50 -6.38
N LYS A 31 5.55 25.59 -5.75
CA LYS A 31 4.65 25.51 -4.59
C LYS A 31 3.30 24.88 -4.92
N LYS A 32 2.71 25.24 -6.07
CA LYS A 32 1.44 24.66 -6.53
C LYS A 32 1.63 23.20 -6.93
N LEU A 33 2.73 22.89 -7.60
CA LEU A 33 3.06 21.52 -7.99
C LEU A 33 3.21 20.63 -6.76
N ALA A 34 3.98 21.04 -5.75
CA ALA A 34 4.13 20.28 -4.51
C ALA A 34 2.79 20.10 -3.75
N ALA A 35 1.94 21.11 -3.72
CA ALA A 35 0.59 20.99 -3.15
C ALA A 35 -0.28 20.00 -3.94
N TRP A 36 -0.16 20.00 -5.27
CA TRP A 36 -0.85 19.06 -6.15
C TRP A 36 -0.36 17.63 -5.95
N GLU A 37 0.97 17.40 -5.93
CA GLU A 37 1.59 16.08 -5.72
C GLU A 37 1.16 15.45 -4.40
N ASN A 38 0.96 16.25 -3.34
CA ASN A 38 0.45 15.77 -2.05
C ASN A 38 -0.96 15.15 -2.11
N ARG A 39 -1.75 15.44 -3.15
CA ARG A 39 -3.08 14.86 -3.39
C ARG A 39 -3.14 14.04 -4.69
N ASN A 40 -2.02 13.94 -5.41
CA ASN A 40 -1.90 13.29 -6.72
C ASN A 40 -0.56 12.57 -6.82
N SER A 41 -0.48 11.39 -6.22
CA SER A 41 0.74 10.57 -6.17
C SER A 41 0.39 9.09 -6.20
N GLY A 42 1.32 8.23 -5.80
CA GLY A 42 1.09 6.81 -5.65
C GLY A 42 2.12 6.17 -4.73
N GLY A 43 1.87 4.91 -4.41
CA GLY A 43 2.73 4.12 -3.55
C GLY A 43 2.32 2.67 -3.50
N ARG A 44 3.13 1.85 -2.85
CA ARG A 44 2.80 0.44 -2.61
C ARG A 44 1.87 0.33 -1.42
N LEU A 45 0.77 -0.40 -1.55
CA LEU A 45 -0.13 -0.71 -0.46
C LEU A 45 0.59 -1.62 0.54
N ILE A 46 0.93 -1.09 1.70
CA ILE A 46 1.70 -1.82 2.71
C ILE A 46 0.88 -2.22 3.93
N ARG A 47 -0.31 -1.65 4.13
CA ARG A 47 -1.15 -1.99 5.27
C ARG A 47 -2.62 -1.74 4.97
N LYS A 48 -3.48 -2.60 5.51
CA LYS A 48 -4.93 -2.43 5.62
C LYS A 48 -5.29 -2.51 7.09
N GLN A 49 -6.11 -1.58 7.60
CA GLN A 49 -6.54 -1.59 8.98
C GLN A 49 -8.06 -1.57 9.02
N ALA A 50 -8.67 -2.55 9.70
CA ALA A 50 -10.11 -2.58 9.91
C ALA A 50 -10.56 -1.40 10.79
N ALA A 51 -11.84 -1.05 10.67
CA ALA A 51 -12.44 -0.08 11.57
C ALA A 51 -12.30 -0.56 13.02
N ARG A 52 -11.92 0.35 13.92
CA ARG A 52 -11.70 0.01 15.32
C ARG A 52 -12.20 1.11 16.24
N ARG A 53 -12.70 0.72 17.41
CA ARG A 53 -13.10 1.65 18.45
C ARG A 53 -11.91 1.96 19.35
N VAL A 54 -11.66 3.25 19.59
CA VAL A 54 -10.64 3.76 20.51
C VAL A 54 -11.36 4.66 21.52
N GLY A 55 -11.57 4.15 22.73
CA GLY A 55 -12.44 4.78 23.72
C GLY A 55 -13.88 4.87 23.19
N ASP A 56 -14.41 6.08 23.10
CA ASP A 56 -15.75 6.35 22.53
C ASP A 56 -15.73 6.70 21.04
N THR A 57 -14.56 6.82 20.43
CA THR A 57 -14.43 7.18 19.02
C THR A 57 -14.29 5.94 18.15
N VAL A 58 -15.08 5.84 17.08
CA VAL A 58 -14.87 4.84 16.02
C VAL A 58 -13.94 5.42 14.97
N LEU A 59 -12.77 4.81 14.82
CA LEU A 59 -11.87 5.08 13.70
C LEU A 59 -12.34 4.25 12.50
N PRO A 60 -12.62 4.86 11.34
CA PRO A 60 -12.96 4.12 10.13
C PRO A 60 -11.77 3.27 9.68
N ALA A 61 -12.04 2.28 8.83
CA ALA A 61 -10.98 1.51 8.20
C ALA A 61 -10.02 2.43 7.42
N SER A 62 -8.78 1.97 7.24
CA SER A 62 -7.76 2.73 6.54
C SER A 62 -6.84 1.83 5.72
N ILE A 63 -6.21 2.45 4.73
CA ILE A 63 -5.10 1.86 3.96
C ILE A 63 -3.86 2.73 4.16
N THR A 64 -2.68 2.12 4.12
CA THR A 64 -1.40 2.83 4.14
C THR A 64 -0.59 2.51 2.91
N LEU A 65 -0.13 3.55 2.22
CA LEU A 65 0.75 3.46 1.07
C LEU A 65 2.17 3.86 1.46
N HIS A 66 3.16 3.13 0.99
CA HIS A 66 4.56 3.54 0.96
C HIS A 66 4.83 4.32 -0.34
N GLU A 67 5.00 5.63 -0.23
CA GLU A 67 5.18 6.54 -1.37
C GLU A 67 6.64 6.61 -1.83
N GLY A 68 7.59 6.31 -0.94
CA GLY A 68 8.98 6.19 -1.31
C GLY A 68 9.96 6.36 -0.16
N ASN A 69 11.22 6.10 -0.49
CA ASN A 69 12.38 6.28 0.36
C ASN A 69 13.25 7.40 -0.18
N TYR A 70 13.72 8.29 0.70
CA TYR A 70 14.57 9.42 0.38
C TYR A 70 15.88 9.29 1.14
N GLY A 71 16.99 9.59 0.46
CA GLY A 71 18.33 9.45 1.01
C GLY A 71 19.39 9.51 -0.09
N GLY A 72 20.64 9.23 0.28
CA GLY A 72 21.78 9.30 -0.63
C GLY A 72 22.85 8.27 -0.27
N GLY A 73 23.64 7.84 -1.26
CA GLY A 73 24.73 6.89 -1.03
C GLY A 73 24.30 5.49 -0.57
N GLY A 74 23.08 5.07 -0.91
CA GLY A 74 22.52 3.77 -0.48
C GLY A 74 21.91 3.76 0.92
N VAL A 75 21.91 4.90 1.62
CA VAL A 75 21.27 5.05 2.93
C VAL A 75 19.90 5.70 2.77
N VAL A 76 18.86 5.03 3.27
CA VAL A 76 17.51 5.61 3.40
C VAL A 76 17.48 6.47 4.66
N VAL A 77 17.20 7.76 4.51
CA VAL A 77 17.13 8.74 5.61
C VAL A 77 15.68 9.03 5.99
N LEU A 78 14.76 8.95 5.04
CA LEU A 78 13.34 9.19 5.25
C LEU A 78 12.50 8.21 4.42
N THR A 79 11.56 7.54 5.08
CA THR A 79 10.52 6.74 4.43
C THR A 79 9.19 7.48 4.54
N VAL A 80 8.51 7.67 3.42
CA VAL A 80 7.23 8.38 3.36
C VAL A 80 6.09 7.37 3.28
N HIS A 81 5.32 7.28 4.36
CA HIS A 81 4.07 6.54 4.40
C HIS A 81 2.90 7.52 4.43
N ARG A 82 1.83 7.18 3.71
CA ARG A 82 0.58 7.94 3.73
C ARG A 82 -0.59 7.04 4.02
N SER A 83 -1.37 7.41 5.03
CA SER A 83 -2.56 6.68 5.44
C SER A 83 -3.82 7.41 5.00
N PHE A 84 -4.76 6.68 4.42
CA PHE A 84 -6.05 7.17 3.98
C PHE A 84 -7.15 6.44 4.72
N SER A 85 -8.10 7.19 5.28
CA SER A 85 -9.37 6.60 5.66
C SER A 85 -10.12 6.12 4.41
N VAL A 86 -10.85 5.01 4.53
CA VAL A 86 -11.74 4.53 3.46
C VAL A 86 -12.81 5.54 3.04
N SER A 87 -13.10 6.55 3.87
CA SER A 87 -14.05 7.62 3.60
C SER A 87 -13.44 8.86 2.91
N THR A 88 -12.17 8.81 2.46
CA THR A 88 -11.56 9.91 1.71
C THR A 88 -12.28 10.19 0.38
N ASP A 89 -12.23 11.44 -0.07
CA ASP A 89 -12.80 11.91 -1.34
C ASP A 89 -11.95 11.55 -2.57
N LEU A 90 -10.69 11.15 -2.36
CA LEU A 90 -9.74 10.81 -3.41
C LEU A 90 -10.18 9.58 -4.23
N LYS A 91 -9.75 9.57 -5.50
CA LYS A 91 -9.93 8.43 -6.40
C LYS A 91 -8.63 7.67 -6.54
N PHE A 92 -8.74 6.34 -6.51
CA PHE A 92 -7.61 5.42 -6.55
C PHE A 92 -7.65 4.54 -7.79
N VAL A 93 -6.48 4.14 -8.26
CA VAL A 93 -6.27 3.19 -9.35
C VAL A 93 -5.16 2.23 -8.96
N VAL A 94 -5.45 0.92 -9.00
CA VAL A 94 -4.43 -0.12 -8.90
C VAL A 94 -3.70 -0.20 -10.24
N THR A 95 -2.42 0.16 -10.26
CA THR A 95 -1.59 0.15 -11.48
C THR A 95 -0.78 -1.13 -11.62
N GLU A 96 -0.54 -1.84 -10.51
CA GLU A 96 0.21 -3.09 -10.49
C GLU A 96 -0.29 -3.95 -9.32
N ARG A 97 -0.37 -5.26 -9.53
CA ARG A 97 -0.67 -6.26 -8.47
C ARG A 97 0.58 -7.11 -8.23
N PRO A 98 0.79 -7.63 -7.01
CA PRO A 98 1.88 -8.55 -6.72
C PRO A 98 1.85 -9.77 -7.63
N THR A 99 3.02 -10.17 -8.12
CA THR A 99 3.17 -11.35 -8.98
C THR A 99 2.84 -12.62 -8.21
N ILE A 100 2.13 -13.56 -8.83
CA ILE A 100 1.91 -14.89 -8.24
C ILE A 100 3.27 -15.58 -8.04
N GLY A 101 3.47 -16.20 -6.88
CA GLY A 101 4.73 -16.80 -6.46
C GLY A 101 5.70 -15.83 -5.77
N SER A 102 5.41 -14.53 -5.78
CA SER A 102 6.11 -13.57 -4.90
C SER A 102 5.73 -13.82 -3.45
N VAL A 103 6.56 -13.36 -2.52
CA VAL A 103 6.38 -13.57 -1.08
C VAL A 103 6.34 -12.23 -0.36
N ARG A 104 5.23 -11.99 0.33
CA ARG A 104 5.05 -10.88 1.26
C ARG A 104 5.76 -11.20 2.56
N ILE A 105 6.63 -10.29 2.99
CA ILE A 105 7.25 -10.31 4.32
C ILE A 105 6.48 -9.33 5.18
N LEU A 106 5.70 -9.84 6.13
CA LEU A 106 4.88 -9.03 7.03
C LEU A 106 5.56 -8.90 8.39
N ASP A 107 5.33 -7.79 9.10
CA ASP A 107 5.97 -7.52 10.40
C ASP A 107 5.44 -8.39 11.56
N ARG A 108 4.21 -8.89 11.43
CA ARG A 108 3.52 -9.78 12.36
C ARG A 108 2.43 -10.57 11.63
N PRO A 109 1.87 -11.64 12.23
CA PRO A 109 0.64 -12.25 11.72
C PRO A 109 -0.60 -11.38 11.96
N GLY A 110 -1.62 -11.53 11.11
CA GLY A 110 -2.97 -10.99 11.30
C GLY A 110 -3.35 -9.86 10.32
N GLU A 111 -4.63 -9.48 10.36
CA GLU A 111 -5.27 -8.57 9.38
C GLU A 111 -4.70 -7.13 9.35
N ASP A 112 -4.01 -6.70 10.41
CA ASP A 112 -3.40 -5.36 10.55
C ASP A 112 -1.86 -5.40 10.40
N ALA A 113 -1.34 -6.46 9.79
CA ALA A 113 0.07 -6.61 9.52
C ALA A 113 0.56 -5.62 8.47
N GLU A 114 1.79 -5.14 8.65
CA GLU A 114 2.45 -4.24 7.71
C GLU A 114 3.41 -5.03 6.82
N LEU A 115 3.29 -4.82 5.51
CA LEU A 115 4.21 -5.34 4.51
C LEU A 115 5.55 -4.60 4.60
N LEU A 116 6.56 -5.31 5.08
CA LEU A 116 7.93 -4.83 5.16
C LEU A 116 8.63 -4.90 3.80
N HIS A 117 8.40 -5.99 3.06
CA HIS A 117 9.04 -6.23 1.78
C HIS A 117 8.22 -7.21 0.93
N LEU A 118 8.24 -7.02 -0.39
CA LEU A 118 7.67 -7.96 -1.35
C LEU A 118 8.82 -8.60 -2.13
N ALA A 119 9.15 -9.83 -1.79
CA ALA A 119 10.23 -10.60 -2.40
C ALA A 119 9.73 -11.36 -3.62
N GLU A 120 10.59 -11.54 -4.63
CA GLU A 120 10.23 -12.25 -5.86
C GLU A 120 10.07 -13.77 -5.67
N SER A 121 10.62 -14.32 -4.59
CA SER A 121 10.52 -15.74 -4.25
C SER A 121 10.77 -15.95 -2.75
N ARG A 122 10.46 -17.16 -2.28
CA ARG A 122 10.72 -17.54 -0.89
C ARG A 122 12.20 -17.49 -0.51
N ALA A 123 13.10 -17.95 -1.38
CA ALA A 123 14.54 -17.89 -1.13
C ALA A 123 15.03 -16.44 -0.97
N HIS A 124 14.51 -15.52 -1.79
CA HIS A 124 14.82 -14.10 -1.65
C HIS A 124 14.26 -13.53 -0.33
N ALA A 125 13.05 -13.92 0.06
CA ALA A 125 12.45 -13.47 1.31
C ALA A 125 13.27 -13.91 2.54
N GLU A 126 13.71 -15.16 2.56
CA GLU A 126 14.55 -15.70 3.63
C GLU A 126 15.90 -14.98 3.68
N SER A 127 16.56 -14.77 2.53
CA SER A 127 17.77 -13.96 2.45
C SER A 127 17.57 -12.54 2.97
N TRP A 128 16.44 -11.90 2.66
CA TRP A 128 16.12 -10.57 3.15
C TRP A 128 16.02 -10.53 4.69
N LEU A 129 15.39 -11.52 5.32
CA LEU A 129 15.30 -11.63 6.79
C LEU A 129 16.67 -11.89 7.46
N THR A 130 17.64 -12.50 6.78
CA THR A 130 18.99 -12.63 7.33
C THR A 130 19.72 -11.30 7.49
N THR A 131 19.33 -10.29 6.73
CA THR A 131 19.90 -8.93 6.79
C THR A 131 19.02 -7.96 7.58
N HIS A 132 17.73 -8.27 7.74
CA HIS A 132 16.74 -7.43 8.42
C HIS A 132 16.11 -8.16 9.62
N ARG A 133 16.43 -7.73 10.83
CA ARG A 133 16.00 -8.40 12.07
C ARG A 133 14.56 -8.04 12.44
N TYR A 134 13.61 -8.84 11.95
CA TYR A 134 12.20 -8.79 12.35
C TYR A 134 11.78 -10.12 12.98
N PRO A 135 11.82 -10.25 14.33
CA PRO A 135 11.67 -11.53 15.01
C PRO A 135 10.26 -12.14 14.87
N ASN A 136 9.25 -11.30 14.61
CA ASN A 136 7.86 -11.72 14.45
C ASN A 136 7.42 -11.78 12.98
N ALA A 137 8.35 -11.61 12.05
CA ALA A 137 7.99 -11.55 10.64
C ALA A 137 7.42 -12.87 10.14
N VAL A 138 6.41 -12.78 9.29
CA VAL A 138 5.79 -13.93 8.64
C VAL A 138 5.91 -13.81 7.12
N LEU A 139 6.03 -14.96 6.47
CA LEU A 139 6.14 -15.06 5.02
C LEU A 139 4.82 -15.56 4.45
N GLU A 140 4.22 -14.80 3.55
CA GLU A 140 2.98 -15.15 2.87
C GLU A 140 3.19 -15.16 1.35
N GLU A 141 3.03 -16.32 0.74
CA GLU A 141 3.13 -16.46 -0.72
C GLU A 141 1.87 -15.91 -1.40
N VAL A 142 2.06 -15.15 -2.48
CA VAL A 142 0.98 -14.66 -3.33
C VAL A 142 0.52 -15.79 -4.24
N THR A 143 -0.62 -16.40 -3.95
CA THR A 143 -1.19 -17.49 -4.77
C THR A 143 -2.29 -16.99 -5.70
N ALA A 144 -2.63 -17.78 -6.73
CA ALA A 144 -3.71 -17.45 -7.66
C ALA A 144 -5.05 -17.25 -6.94
N ASP A 145 -5.33 -18.02 -5.88
CA ASP A 145 -6.56 -17.92 -5.10
C ASP A 145 -6.64 -16.60 -4.32
N THR A 146 -5.51 -16.10 -3.80
CA THR A 146 -5.44 -14.78 -3.16
C THR A 146 -5.68 -13.65 -4.17
N VAL A 147 -5.24 -13.80 -5.41
CA VAL A 147 -5.47 -12.78 -6.47
C VAL A 147 -6.89 -12.88 -7.04
N ALA A 148 -7.47 -14.07 -7.10
CA ALA A 148 -8.80 -14.32 -7.64
C ALA A 148 -9.92 -13.89 -6.68
N ALA A 149 -9.79 -14.15 -5.38
CA ALA A 149 -10.69 -13.60 -4.35
C ALA A 149 -10.80 -12.07 -4.48
N ASP A 150 -9.66 -11.42 -4.75
CA ASP A 150 -9.52 -9.97 -4.93
C ASP A 150 -9.94 -9.45 -6.33
N SER A 151 -10.22 -10.34 -7.30
CA SER A 151 -10.56 -9.98 -8.69
C SER A 151 -12.03 -10.18 -9.04
N VAL A 152 -12.73 -11.12 -8.39
CA VAL A 152 -14.12 -11.47 -8.71
C VAL A 152 -15.10 -10.34 -8.33
N GLU A 153 -14.84 -9.56 -7.28
CA GLU A 153 -15.72 -8.45 -6.88
C GLU A 153 -15.53 -7.15 -7.68
N GLY A 154 -14.43 -7.02 -8.42
CA GLY A 154 -14.17 -5.83 -9.25
C GLY A 154 -14.94 -5.77 -10.58
N ARG A 155 -15.55 -6.88 -11.01
CA ARG A 155 -16.33 -6.96 -12.27
C ARG A 155 -17.82 -6.70 -12.12
N ALA A 156 -18.35 -6.61 -10.91
CA ALA A 156 -19.78 -6.40 -10.67
C ALA A 156 -20.20 -4.91 -10.61
N ALA A 157 -19.27 -3.97 -10.79
CA ALA A 157 -19.54 -2.54 -10.82
C ALA A 157 -19.11 -1.92 -12.16
N ALA A 158 -19.88 -2.18 -13.21
CA ALA A 158 -19.84 -1.44 -14.47
C ALA A 158 -21.23 -0.87 -14.75
#